data_AF-A0A3A8JSY9-F1
#
_entry.id   AF-A0A3A8JSY9-F1
#
_cell.length_a   1.000
_cell.length_b   1.000
_cell.length_c   1.000
_cell.angle_alpha   90.00
_cell.angle_beta   90.00
_cell.angle_gamma   90.00
#
_symmetry.space_group_name_H-M   'P 1'
#
loop_
_entity.id
_entity.type
_entity.pdbx_description
1 polymer ?
#
loop_
_entity_poly.entity_id
_entity_poly.type
_entity_poly.pdbx_seq_one_letter_code
_entity_poly.pdbx_strand_id
1 'polypeptide(L)'
;MSAPSNSPRRRHLLLGGGGASALVLVVFFLFVSGYEGVLFVNGLDVPVQVSVDGEPFELASGGHVKRHLRTGLREVDVRAGEAPLVHDTVYVTHKGQLVYNVLGAAPLFWESIHYTSSPQGDASAPPVQPLAGTPWLQLDNVDFALTDPPTSISMRKEDRGSTTRTHLGLAPGGWKTSVNWLLSTHHPAEADRLARAVLRALPETPWIHEGVIASMMALEPVEGVSATVATARALRDADPEDYGAQRMWMHQMRRAGRNEEARAYYAAALAREPGSVMRAVLLARTEPGPQATARLEALRRAHPGEHAPRWGLASRYVSERRWAEALVLLDAMEQDEDPRYPLFQDTHAQVLVALGRREEAARRLTGRLLGNKDGEVSWDDVLLYARLVGQASLGTEASLLRNLVTKAAEEERQPVLRALLAASLGEPVPRDVAYGSNTQVVQQAVWVLTALPKGAEAVAGICANLDAPAFIRVGTEASVLLAGEFERLGDSALAARTLEASGVDLSFAELRDAVRGTRTVDSLEALDLSERAALQLVVARRLEASGANADKAYALVKRDALLPGPVTVALERWPRPGASRGVAGAGVP
;
A
#
# COMPACT_ATOMS: atom_id res chain seq x y z
N MET A 1 -55.84 89.85 17.66
CA MET A 1 -56.45 89.98 19.00
C MET A 1 -56.87 88.59 19.47
N SER A 2 -56.30 88.17 20.59
CA SER A 2 -56.80 87.21 21.60
C SER A 2 -57.24 85.79 21.20
N ALA A 3 -56.46 84.82 21.68
CA ALA A 3 -56.85 83.42 21.90
C ALA A 3 -57.91 83.28 23.01
N PRO A 4 -58.60 82.11 23.09
CA PRO A 4 -58.38 81.28 24.28
C PRO A 4 -58.41 79.73 24.10
N SER A 5 -57.66 79.13 25.03
CA SER A 5 -57.59 77.77 25.60
C SER A 5 -58.87 76.92 25.71
N ASN A 6 -58.69 75.58 25.63
CA ASN A 6 -59.18 74.49 26.52
C ASN A 6 -59.34 73.18 25.69
N SER A 7 -59.02 71.94 26.06
CA SER A 7 -58.30 71.24 27.13
C SER A 7 -58.23 69.74 26.69
N PRO A 8 -57.34 68.88 27.21
CA PRO A 8 -57.11 67.52 26.71
C PRO A 8 -57.75 66.44 27.58
N ARG A 9 -58.52 65.49 27.02
CA ARG A 9 -58.87 64.22 27.70
C ARG A 9 -59.00 63.02 26.76
N ARG A 10 -58.12 62.04 27.01
CA ARG A 10 -58.31 60.58 26.96
C ARG A 10 -58.77 59.95 25.64
N ARG A 11 -57.84 59.27 24.94
CA ARG A 11 -58.08 57.96 24.26
C ARG A 11 -56.76 57.37 23.72
N HIS A 12 -55.92 56.84 24.60
CA HIS A 12 -54.89 55.85 24.23
C HIS A 12 -54.67 54.91 25.39
N LEU A 13 -55.29 53.73 25.32
CA LEU A 13 -54.93 52.49 26.03
C LEU A 13 -56.04 51.48 25.70
N LEU A 14 -55.77 50.59 24.74
CA LEU A 14 -56.36 49.26 24.53
C LEU A 14 -56.06 48.79 23.10
N LEU A 15 -54.76 48.60 22.78
CA LEU A 15 -54.30 47.92 21.55
C LEU A 15 -52.81 47.55 21.70
N GLY A 16 -52.47 46.88 22.80
CA GLY A 16 -51.08 46.51 23.12
C GLY A 16 -50.95 45.12 23.78
N GLY A 17 -51.90 44.22 23.53
CA GLY A 17 -51.93 42.89 24.16
C GLY A 17 -51.73 41.70 23.21
N GLY A 18 -51.90 41.87 21.90
CA GLY A 18 -51.86 40.76 20.93
C GLY A 18 -50.50 40.53 20.25
N GLY A 19 -49.64 41.55 20.17
CA GLY A 19 -48.36 41.48 19.44
C GLY A 19 -47.23 40.80 20.21
N ALA A 20 -47.20 40.95 21.54
CA ALA A 20 -46.15 40.35 22.37
C ALA A 20 -46.30 38.82 22.47
N SER A 21 -47.53 38.31 22.52
CA SER A 21 -47.78 36.86 22.60
C SER A 21 -47.45 36.13 21.30
N ALA A 22 -47.69 36.75 20.13
CA ALA A 22 -47.35 36.15 18.84
C ALA A 22 -45.83 36.11 18.60
N LEU A 23 -45.08 37.13 19.05
CA LEU A 23 -43.63 37.19 18.91
C LEU A 23 -42.92 36.25 19.90
N VAL A 24 -43.46 36.10 21.12
CA VAL A 24 -43.03 35.06 22.07
C VAL A 24 -43.34 33.66 21.53
N LEU A 25 -44.49 33.43 20.88
CA LEU A 25 -44.82 32.13 20.27
C LEU A 25 -43.92 31.78 19.07
N VAL A 26 -43.55 32.73 18.22
CA VAL A 26 -42.63 32.48 17.08
C VAL A 26 -41.19 32.25 17.59
N VAL A 27 -40.74 32.99 18.61
CA VAL A 27 -39.43 32.73 19.25
C VAL A 27 -39.45 31.40 20.00
N PHE A 28 -40.55 31.03 20.65
CA PHE A 28 -40.69 29.73 21.32
C PHE A 28 -40.75 28.58 20.31
N PHE A 29 -41.42 28.73 19.15
CA PHE A 29 -41.42 27.72 18.09
C PHE A 29 -40.07 27.58 17.37
N LEU A 30 -39.29 28.67 17.28
CA LEU A 30 -37.89 28.62 16.85
C LEU A 30 -36.97 27.98 17.91
N PHE A 31 -37.41 27.91 19.18
CA PHE A 31 -36.67 27.32 20.30
C PHE A 31 -37.15 25.94 20.74
N VAL A 32 -38.26 25.40 20.20
CA VAL A 32 -38.58 23.96 20.30
C VAL A 32 -37.55 23.23 19.46
N SER A 33 -36.40 23.06 20.09
CA SER A 33 -35.20 22.57 19.46
C SER A 33 -35.36 21.08 19.33
N GLY A 34 -35.61 20.60 18.12
CA GLY A 34 -35.62 19.16 17.85
C GLY A 34 -34.29 18.55 18.29
N TYR A 35 -34.36 17.46 19.03
CA TYR A 35 -33.22 16.60 19.32
C TYR A 35 -33.26 15.42 18.36
N GLU A 36 -32.10 15.06 17.84
CA GLU A 36 -31.97 13.98 16.86
C GLU A 36 -30.90 12.99 17.30
N GLY A 37 -31.15 11.72 17.02
CA GLY A 37 -30.25 10.64 17.39
C GLY A 37 -29.08 10.53 16.44
N VAL A 38 -27.89 10.90 16.90
CA VAL A 38 -26.62 10.74 16.18
C VAL A 38 -25.90 9.50 16.69
N LEU A 39 -25.54 8.61 15.77
CA LEU A 39 -24.79 7.39 16.05
C LEU A 39 -23.29 7.66 15.93
N PHE A 40 -22.56 7.56 17.02
CA PHE A 40 -21.11 7.70 17.02
C PHE A 40 -20.46 6.32 16.92
N VAL A 41 -19.49 6.15 16.02
CA VAL A 41 -18.83 4.87 15.76
C VAL A 41 -17.32 5.06 15.77
N ASN A 42 -16.61 4.20 16.52
CA ASN A 42 -15.16 4.20 16.60
C ASN A 42 -14.59 2.98 15.85
N GLY A 43 -13.92 3.21 14.72
CA GLY A 43 -13.23 2.17 13.95
C GLY A 43 -11.76 1.98 14.27
N LEU A 44 -11.24 2.69 15.28
CA LEU A 44 -9.85 2.63 15.69
C LEU A 44 -9.62 1.46 16.65
N ASP A 45 -8.35 1.02 16.74
CA ASP A 45 -7.93 -0.07 17.62
C ASP A 45 -7.83 0.35 19.10
N VAL A 46 -8.02 1.64 19.40
CA VAL A 46 -7.97 2.20 20.75
C VAL A 46 -9.30 2.89 21.11
N PRO A 47 -9.64 3.00 22.41
CA PRO A 47 -10.76 3.85 22.83
C PRO A 47 -10.47 5.32 22.54
N VAL A 48 -11.53 6.09 22.30
CA VAL A 48 -11.45 7.54 22.09
C VAL A 48 -12.42 8.28 23.00
N GLN A 49 -12.04 9.49 23.40
CA GLN A 49 -12.92 10.44 24.05
C GLN A 49 -13.50 11.38 23.00
N VAL A 50 -14.82 11.43 22.89
CA VAL A 50 -15.55 12.35 22.02
C VAL A 50 -16.21 13.40 22.89
N SER A 51 -16.07 14.67 22.54
CA SER A 51 -16.76 15.78 23.18
C SER A 51 -17.63 16.48 22.15
N VAL A 52 -18.92 16.63 22.45
CA VAL A 52 -19.85 17.37 21.57
C VAL A 52 -20.32 18.60 22.31
N ASP A 53 -20.05 19.78 21.75
CA ASP A 53 -20.30 21.08 22.40
C ASP A 53 -19.74 21.15 23.85
N GLY A 54 -18.62 20.46 24.11
CA GLY A 54 -17.98 20.40 25.43
C GLY A 54 -18.47 19.29 26.36
N GLU A 55 -19.44 18.46 25.96
CA GLU A 55 -19.91 17.31 26.75
C GLU A 55 -19.16 16.03 26.34
N PRO A 56 -18.23 15.51 27.17
CA PRO A 56 -17.43 14.35 26.83
C PRO A 56 -18.15 13.03 27.08
N PHE A 57 -17.86 12.04 26.24
CA PHE A 57 -18.15 10.63 26.44
C PHE A 57 -17.07 9.75 25.81
N GLU A 58 -16.98 8.52 26.28
CA GLU A 58 -16.01 7.54 25.77
C GLU A 58 -16.66 6.63 24.73
N LEU A 59 -15.90 6.29 23.69
CA LEU A 59 -16.20 5.24 22.72
C LEU A 59 -15.10 4.17 22.81
N ALA A 60 -15.49 2.95 23.16
CA ALA A 60 -14.58 1.81 23.13
C ALA A 60 -14.01 1.57 21.73
N SER A 61 -12.86 0.87 21.65
CA SER A 61 -12.32 0.34 20.39
C SER A 61 -13.37 -0.53 19.69
N GLY A 62 -13.64 -0.26 18.41
CA GLY A 62 -14.72 -0.93 17.66
C GLY A 62 -16.15 -0.63 18.14
N GLY A 63 -16.32 0.25 19.14
CA GLY A 63 -17.58 0.51 19.79
C GLY A 63 -18.44 1.58 19.11
N HIS A 64 -19.71 1.63 19.48
CA HIS A 64 -20.62 2.69 19.04
C HIS A 64 -21.59 3.12 20.15
N VAL A 65 -22.03 4.37 20.13
CA VAL A 65 -22.99 4.94 21.07
C VAL A 65 -23.93 5.90 20.35
N LYS A 66 -25.24 5.82 20.65
CA LYS A 66 -26.23 6.79 20.17
C LYS A 66 -26.36 7.94 21.18
N ARG A 67 -26.25 9.18 20.70
CA ARG A 67 -26.48 10.41 21.48
C ARG A 67 -27.59 11.24 20.86
N HIS A 68 -28.41 11.87 21.70
CA HIS A 68 -29.43 12.80 21.22
C HIS A 68 -28.84 14.20 21.23
N LEU A 69 -28.63 14.76 20.04
CA LEU A 69 -28.04 16.08 19.87
C LEU A 69 -29.10 17.06 19.40
N ARG A 70 -28.99 18.31 19.83
CA ARG A 70 -29.85 19.37 19.35
C ARG A 70 -29.58 19.63 17.87
N THR A 71 -30.62 19.85 17.06
CA THR A 71 -30.47 20.21 15.64
C THR A 71 -29.64 21.49 15.45
N GLY A 72 -28.96 21.62 14.30
CA GLY A 72 -28.07 22.73 13.97
C GLY A 72 -26.59 22.34 13.94
N LEU A 73 -25.70 23.35 13.87
CA LEU A 73 -24.25 23.16 13.92
C LEU A 73 -23.83 22.69 15.32
N ARG A 74 -22.90 21.72 15.36
CA ARG A 74 -22.31 21.14 16.56
C ARG A 74 -20.82 21.01 16.37
N GLU A 75 -20.06 21.35 17.40
CA GLU A 75 -18.63 21.09 17.41
C GLU A 75 -18.37 19.71 18.02
N VAL A 76 -17.53 18.93 17.36
CA VAL A 76 -17.14 17.59 17.78
C VAL A 76 -15.62 17.54 17.88
N ASP A 77 -15.14 17.34 19.10
CA ASP A 77 -13.74 17.08 19.40
C ASP A 77 -13.53 15.59 19.66
N VAL A 78 -12.49 15.00 19.07
CA VAL A 78 -12.10 13.62 19.34
C VAL A 78 -10.65 13.56 19.81
N ARG A 79 -10.39 12.79 20.87
CA ARG A 79 -9.06 12.58 21.44
C ARG A 79 -8.79 11.09 21.67
N ALA A 80 -7.54 10.65 21.48
CA ALA A 80 -7.06 9.33 21.91
C ALA A 80 -6.07 9.55 23.06
N GLY A 81 -6.52 9.30 24.29
CA GLY A 81 -5.79 9.75 25.49
C GLY A 81 -5.61 11.27 25.46
N GLU A 82 -4.37 11.73 25.60
CA GLU A 82 -4.05 13.17 25.53
C GLU A 82 -3.95 13.71 24.10
N ALA A 83 -3.80 12.85 23.09
CA ALA A 83 -3.58 13.29 21.71
C ALA A 83 -4.91 13.76 21.07
N PRO A 84 -5.00 15.02 20.58
CA PRO A 84 -6.14 15.45 19.78
C PRO A 84 -6.11 14.74 18.42
N LEU A 85 -7.24 14.15 18.03
CA LEU A 85 -7.38 13.45 16.75
C LEU A 85 -7.98 14.36 15.67
N VAL A 86 -9.15 14.93 15.96
CA VAL A 86 -9.88 15.79 15.03
C VAL A 86 -10.80 16.75 15.78
N HIS A 87 -11.03 17.91 15.18
CA HIS A 87 -12.04 18.88 15.55
C HIS A 87 -12.89 19.15 14.30
N ASP A 88 -14.16 18.74 14.34
CA ASP A 88 -15.09 18.81 13.23
C ASP A 88 -16.34 19.61 13.61
N THR A 89 -16.87 20.38 12.66
CA THR A 89 -18.18 21.02 12.79
C THR A 89 -19.21 20.24 11.97
N VAL A 90 -20.20 19.63 12.63
CA VAL A 90 -21.25 18.84 11.96
C VAL A 90 -22.61 19.52 12.03
N TYR A 91 -23.44 19.31 11.02
CA TYR A 91 -24.80 19.86 10.97
C TYR A 91 -25.85 18.77 11.21
N VAL A 92 -26.47 18.81 12.40
CA VAL A 92 -27.49 17.85 12.83
C VAL A 92 -28.85 18.24 12.26
N THR A 93 -29.42 17.38 11.41
CA THR A 93 -30.72 17.59 10.76
C THR A 93 -31.80 16.66 11.30
N HIS A 94 -33.07 16.97 11.03
CA HIS A 94 -34.23 16.17 11.44
C HIS A 94 -34.56 15.00 10.49
N LYS A 95 -33.65 14.63 9.59
CA LYS A 95 -33.92 13.65 8.53
C LYS A 95 -32.85 12.57 8.50
N GLY A 96 -33.31 11.32 8.47
CA GLY A 96 -32.47 10.15 8.29
C GLY A 96 -31.70 9.75 9.55
N GLN A 97 -30.90 8.70 9.41
CA GLN A 97 -29.93 8.26 10.39
C GLN A 97 -28.64 9.05 10.21
N LEU A 98 -28.27 9.82 11.23
CA LEU A 98 -27.02 10.55 11.28
C LEU A 98 -25.94 9.68 11.93
N VAL A 99 -24.77 9.62 11.33
CA VAL A 99 -23.64 8.82 11.82
C VAL A 99 -22.38 9.66 11.81
N TYR A 100 -21.70 9.70 12.95
CA TYR A 100 -20.36 10.23 13.10
C TYR A 100 -19.38 9.06 13.22
N ASN A 101 -18.67 8.79 12.13
CA ASN A 101 -17.62 7.79 12.04
C ASN A 101 -16.28 8.44 12.38
N VAL A 102 -15.69 8.12 13.54
CA VAL A 102 -14.43 8.73 13.99
C VAL A 102 -13.35 8.57 12.91
N LEU A 103 -12.86 9.70 12.37
CA LEU A 103 -11.91 9.78 11.24
C LEU A 103 -12.37 9.11 9.93
N GLY A 104 -13.62 8.65 9.83
CA GLY A 104 -14.06 7.75 8.75
C GLY A 104 -13.47 6.34 8.86
N ALA A 105 -12.94 5.96 10.03
CA ALA A 105 -12.15 4.74 10.22
C ALA A 105 -13.00 3.46 10.33
N ALA A 106 -14.24 3.53 10.79
CA ALA A 106 -15.09 2.35 10.91
C ALA A 106 -15.51 1.85 9.52
N PRO A 107 -15.39 0.53 9.25
CA PRO A 107 -15.78 -0.06 7.97
C PRO A 107 -17.30 -0.25 7.94
N LEU A 108 -17.99 0.90 7.87
CA LEU A 108 -19.44 0.97 7.72
C LEU A 108 -19.82 0.56 6.32
N PHE A 109 -20.92 -0.18 6.21
CA PHE A 109 -21.48 -0.55 4.92
C PHE A 109 -22.98 -0.43 4.90
N TRP A 110 -23.52 -0.20 3.71
CA TRP A 110 -24.95 -0.10 3.47
C TRP A 110 -25.38 -1.19 2.49
N GLU A 111 -26.46 -1.90 2.84
CA GLU A 111 -27.04 -2.93 1.99
C GLU A 111 -28.57 -2.93 2.03
N SER A 112 -29.18 -3.43 0.96
CA SER A 112 -30.61 -3.67 0.88
C SER A 112 -30.91 -5.14 1.16
N ILE A 113 -31.83 -5.40 2.08
CA ILE A 113 -32.22 -6.74 2.50
C ILE A 113 -33.60 -7.03 1.94
N HIS A 114 -33.68 -8.09 1.14
CA HIS A 114 -34.92 -8.51 0.51
C HIS A 114 -35.52 -9.68 1.30
N TYR A 115 -36.66 -9.44 1.92
CA TYR A 115 -37.47 -10.50 2.51
C TYR A 115 -38.51 -10.93 1.49
N THR A 116 -38.58 -12.24 1.19
CA THR A 116 -39.59 -12.83 0.29
C THR A 116 -40.35 -13.95 0.99
N SER A 117 -41.66 -14.06 0.75
CA SER A 117 -42.50 -15.15 1.31
C SER A 117 -42.30 -16.48 0.58
N SER A 118 -41.69 -16.43 -0.61
CA SER A 118 -41.37 -17.61 -1.41
C SER A 118 -39.84 -17.75 -1.47
N PRO A 119 -39.29 -18.95 -1.20
CA PRO A 119 -37.88 -19.23 -1.45
C PRO A 119 -37.66 -19.22 -2.96
N GLN A 120 -37.33 -18.04 -3.50
CA GLN A 120 -36.89 -17.90 -4.87
C GLN A 120 -35.43 -18.34 -4.93
N GLY A 121 -35.10 -19.21 -5.89
CA GLY A 121 -33.75 -19.77 -6.03
C GLY A 121 -32.69 -18.67 -6.17
N ASP A 122 -31.57 -18.86 -5.45
CA ASP A 122 -30.31 -18.11 -5.45
C ASP A 122 -30.30 -16.79 -6.24
N ALA A 123 -31.11 -15.82 -5.80
CA ALA A 123 -30.93 -14.44 -6.23
C ALA A 123 -29.62 -13.95 -5.61
N SER A 124 -28.66 -13.56 -6.45
CA SER A 124 -27.40 -12.97 -6.00
C SER A 124 -27.69 -11.82 -5.04
N ALA A 125 -27.12 -11.88 -3.83
CA ALA A 125 -27.29 -10.82 -2.83
C ALA A 125 -26.88 -9.47 -3.45
N PRO A 126 -27.63 -8.39 -3.21
CA PRO A 126 -27.29 -7.08 -3.73
C PRO A 126 -25.89 -6.66 -3.26
N PRO A 127 -25.16 -5.88 -4.05
CA PRO A 127 -23.81 -5.46 -3.70
C PRO A 127 -23.83 -4.59 -2.45
N VAL A 128 -22.93 -4.91 -1.52
CA VAL A 128 -22.68 -4.10 -0.32
C VAL A 128 -22.00 -2.80 -0.74
N GLN A 129 -22.54 -1.66 -0.31
CA GLN A 129 -21.96 -0.34 -0.56
C GLN A 129 -21.08 0.08 0.63
N PRO A 130 -19.75 0.13 0.49
CA PRO A 130 -18.89 0.60 1.56
C PRO A 130 -19.07 2.11 1.79
N LEU A 131 -19.09 2.53 3.05
CA LEU A 131 -19.21 3.92 3.52
C LEU A 131 -17.96 4.36 4.32
N ALA A 132 -16.83 3.71 4.08
CA ALA A 132 -15.54 4.02 4.70
C ALA A 132 -14.99 5.40 4.29
N GLY A 133 -14.08 5.96 5.09
CA GLY A 133 -13.35 7.20 4.76
C GLY A 133 -14.15 8.50 4.91
N THR A 134 -15.44 8.42 5.26
CA THR A 134 -16.31 9.58 5.45
C THR A 134 -16.64 9.76 6.94
N PRO A 135 -16.20 10.85 7.60
CA PRO A 135 -16.45 11.05 9.02
C PRO A 135 -17.90 11.35 9.38
N TRP A 136 -18.67 11.99 8.49
CA TRP A 136 -20.06 12.36 8.73
C TRP A 136 -20.97 11.83 7.63
N LEU A 137 -21.93 10.99 8.01
CA LEU A 137 -22.87 10.35 7.10
C LEU A 137 -24.31 10.73 7.49
N GLN A 138 -25.11 10.99 6.47
CA GLN A 138 -26.56 11.12 6.59
C GLN A 138 -27.21 10.11 5.65
N LEU A 139 -27.93 9.15 6.23
CA LEU A 139 -28.52 8.03 5.50
C LEU A 139 -30.03 8.06 5.65
N ASP A 140 -30.76 7.98 4.54
CA ASP A 140 -32.21 7.89 4.57
C ASP A 140 -32.68 6.43 4.75
N ASN A 141 -33.81 6.26 5.43
CA ASN A 141 -34.54 4.98 5.53
C ASN A 141 -33.75 3.78 6.08
N VAL A 142 -32.88 3.98 7.07
CA VAL A 142 -32.17 2.88 7.76
C VAL A 142 -33.10 2.11 8.69
N ASP A 143 -33.42 0.86 8.34
CA ASP A 143 -34.29 0.00 9.16
C ASP A 143 -33.50 -0.69 10.29
N PHE A 144 -32.26 -1.09 10.00
CA PHE A 144 -31.36 -1.75 10.94
C PHE A 144 -30.04 -0.98 11.00
N ALA A 145 -29.76 -0.32 12.13
CA ALA A 145 -28.52 0.44 12.32
C ALA A 145 -27.62 -0.30 13.32
N LEU A 146 -26.49 -0.82 12.84
CA LEU A 146 -25.47 -1.55 13.59
C LEU A 146 -26.05 -2.71 14.42
N THR A 147 -27.12 -3.31 13.92
CA THR A 147 -27.77 -4.48 14.51
C THR A 147 -28.05 -5.45 13.39
N ASP A 148 -27.70 -6.72 13.62
CA ASP A 148 -27.92 -7.74 12.61
C ASP A 148 -29.41 -7.80 12.23
N PRO A 149 -29.72 -7.74 10.94
CA PRO A 149 -31.09 -7.87 10.48
C PRO A 149 -31.64 -9.25 10.84
N PRO A 150 -32.92 -9.37 11.22
CA PRO A 150 -33.51 -10.67 11.50
C PRO A 150 -33.51 -11.53 10.23
N THR A 151 -33.32 -12.84 10.38
CA THR A 151 -33.34 -13.78 9.26
C THR A 151 -34.70 -13.92 8.59
N SER A 152 -35.77 -13.53 9.28
CA SER A 152 -37.14 -13.51 8.76
C SER A 152 -37.96 -12.40 9.43
N ILE A 153 -38.97 -11.90 8.73
CA ILE A 153 -39.93 -10.93 9.25
C ILE A 153 -41.37 -11.35 8.94
N SER A 154 -42.30 -10.95 9.79
CA SER A 154 -43.73 -11.12 9.52
C SER A 154 -44.17 -10.14 8.44
N MET A 155 -44.63 -10.66 7.30
CA MET A 155 -45.10 -9.85 6.17
C MET A 155 -46.55 -9.42 6.35
N ARG A 156 -46.85 -8.16 6.02
CA ARG A 156 -48.23 -7.66 5.97
C ARG A 156 -48.85 -8.08 4.64
N LYS A 157 -50.19 -8.17 4.60
CA LYS A 157 -50.94 -8.44 3.36
C LYS A 157 -50.63 -7.42 2.25
N GLU A 158 -50.27 -6.20 2.64
CA GLU A 158 -49.92 -5.09 1.74
C GLU A 158 -48.57 -5.26 1.04
N ASP A 159 -47.64 -6.04 1.62
CA ASP A 159 -46.28 -6.24 1.09
C ASP A 159 -46.26 -7.13 -0.17
N ARG A 160 -47.41 -7.65 -0.64
CA ARG A 160 -47.54 -8.46 -1.87
C ARG A 160 -46.53 -9.62 -2.00
N GLY A 161 -46.00 -10.13 -0.88
CA GLY A 161 -45.06 -11.25 -0.84
C GLY A 161 -43.56 -10.90 -0.85
N SER A 162 -43.19 -9.60 -0.92
CA SER A 162 -41.80 -9.18 -0.70
C SER A 162 -41.70 -7.78 -0.11
N THR A 163 -40.68 -7.55 0.71
CA THR A 163 -40.39 -6.22 1.24
C THR A 163 -38.88 -6.01 1.32
N THR A 164 -38.44 -4.78 1.06
CA THR A 164 -37.05 -4.38 1.16
C THR A 164 -36.86 -3.56 2.42
N ARG A 165 -35.82 -3.91 3.17
CA ARG A 165 -35.31 -3.14 4.30
C ARG A 165 -33.89 -2.71 4.01
N THR A 166 -33.39 -1.70 4.70
CA THR A 166 -31.99 -1.29 4.57
C THR A 166 -31.24 -1.51 5.87
N HIS A 167 -29.98 -1.90 5.74
CA HIS A 167 -29.09 -2.20 6.85
C HIS A 167 -27.82 -1.36 6.72
N LEU A 168 -27.53 -0.62 7.79
CA LEU A 168 -26.22 -0.02 8.02
C LEU A 168 -25.46 -0.98 8.95
N GLY A 169 -24.51 -1.71 8.41
CA GLY A 169 -23.68 -2.64 9.16
C GLY A 169 -22.29 -2.09 9.46
N LEU A 170 -21.56 -2.80 10.33
CA LEU A 170 -20.16 -2.57 10.65
C LEU A 170 -19.39 -3.87 10.40
N ALA A 171 -18.48 -3.86 9.43
CA ALA A 171 -17.64 -5.02 9.16
C ALA A 171 -16.53 -5.17 10.23
N PRO A 172 -16.02 -6.39 10.46
CA PRO A 172 -14.86 -6.58 11.32
C PRO A 172 -13.58 -5.98 10.71
N GLY A 173 -12.56 -5.76 11.54
CA GLY A 173 -11.21 -5.36 11.12
C GLY A 173 -10.90 -3.86 11.16
N GLY A 174 -11.86 -3.02 11.57
CA GLY A 174 -11.65 -1.61 11.86
C GLY A 174 -11.10 -0.82 10.67
N TRP A 175 -10.21 0.14 10.95
CA TRP A 175 -9.62 1.03 9.94
C TRP A 175 -8.89 0.30 8.81
N LYS A 176 -8.33 -0.90 9.06
CA LYS A 176 -7.65 -1.70 8.03
C LYS A 176 -8.63 -2.13 6.94
N THR A 177 -9.81 -2.62 7.35
CA THR A 177 -10.90 -2.97 6.42
C THR A 177 -11.36 -1.75 5.65
N SER A 178 -11.49 -0.59 6.30
CA SER A 178 -11.86 0.67 5.64
C SER A 178 -10.86 1.10 4.57
N VAL A 179 -9.56 1.11 4.89
CA VAL A 179 -8.50 1.40 3.90
C VAL A 179 -8.55 0.41 2.74
N ASN A 180 -8.66 -0.89 3.03
CA ASN A 180 -8.72 -1.92 2.00
C ASN A 180 -9.96 -1.78 1.10
N TRP A 181 -11.14 -1.46 1.65
CA TRP A 181 -12.34 -1.20 0.87
C TRP A 181 -12.18 0.00 -0.04
N LEU A 182 -11.62 1.10 0.46
CA LEU A 182 -11.36 2.29 -0.34
C LEU A 182 -10.39 1.97 -1.49
N LEU A 183 -9.34 1.20 -1.23
CA LEU A 183 -8.42 0.74 -2.29
C LEU A 183 -9.10 -0.18 -3.30
N SER A 184 -9.90 -1.15 -2.85
CA SER A 184 -10.59 -2.10 -3.74
C SER A 184 -11.73 -1.48 -4.54
N THR A 185 -12.25 -0.34 -4.10
CA THR A 185 -13.33 0.41 -4.78
C THR A 185 -12.82 1.64 -5.52
N HIS A 186 -11.50 1.74 -5.75
CA HIS A 186 -10.85 2.80 -6.53
C HIS A 186 -10.99 4.21 -5.92
N HIS A 187 -10.93 4.30 -4.59
CA HIS A 187 -10.90 5.54 -3.80
C HIS A 187 -9.55 5.73 -3.05
N PRO A 188 -8.40 5.78 -3.76
CA PRO A 188 -7.09 5.83 -3.11
C PRO A 188 -6.81 7.13 -2.36
N ALA A 189 -7.43 8.24 -2.76
CA ALA A 189 -7.25 9.54 -2.09
C ALA A 189 -7.90 9.57 -0.70
N GLU A 190 -9.08 9.00 -0.58
CA GLU A 190 -9.76 8.77 0.68
C GLU A 190 -8.98 7.75 1.53
N ALA A 191 -8.45 6.68 0.92
CA ALA A 191 -7.63 5.68 1.61
C ALA A 191 -6.36 6.29 2.21
N ASP A 192 -5.62 7.10 1.45
CA ASP A 192 -4.41 7.79 1.93
C ASP A 192 -4.72 8.79 3.04
N ARG A 193 -5.80 9.57 2.87
CA ARG A 193 -6.23 10.53 3.88
C ARG A 193 -6.58 9.83 5.19
N LEU A 194 -7.33 8.72 5.11
CA LEU A 194 -7.68 7.91 6.27
C LEU A 194 -6.43 7.29 6.91
N ALA A 195 -5.58 6.61 6.13
CA ALA A 195 -4.37 5.97 6.65
C ALA A 195 -3.44 6.98 7.35
N ARG A 196 -3.26 8.17 6.77
CA ARG A 196 -2.47 9.24 7.41
C ARG A 196 -3.14 9.85 8.63
N ALA A 197 -4.48 9.96 8.64
CA ALA A 197 -5.20 10.41 9.82
C ALA A 197 -5.02 9.41 10.97
N VAL A 198 -5.10 8.12 10.69
CA VAL A 198 -4.84 7.06 11.67
C VAL A 198 -3.38 7.05 12.12
N LEU A 199 -2.39 7.21 11.23
CA LEU A 199 -0.98 7.32 11.61
C LEU A 199 -0.72 8.48 12.58
N ARG A 200 -1.27 9.66 12.28
CA ARG A 200 -1.13 10.83 13.19
C ARG A 200 -1.80 10.59 14.54
N ALA A 201 -2.94 9.89 14.53
CA ALA A 201 -3.69 9.57 15.73
C ALA A 201 -2.97 8.53 16.60
N LEU A 202 -2.40 7.51 15.96
CA LEU A 202 -1.90 6.28 16.58
C LEU A 202 -0.58 5.85 15.91
N PRO A 203 0.52 6.58 16.15
CA PRO A 203 1.79 6.30 15.47
C PRO A 203 2.36 4.92 15.82
N GLU A 204 2.07 4.41 17.02
CA GLU A 204 2.54 3.11 17.51
C GLU A 204 1.68 1.93 17.03
N THR A 205 0.60 2.17 16.26
CA THR A 205 -0.26 1.09 15.79
C THR A 205 0.53 0.19 14.83
N PRO A 206 0.64 -1.13 15.09
CA PRO A 206 1.32 -2.04 14.19
C PRO A 206 0.69 -1.97 12.78
N TRP A 207 1.53 -2.07 11.75
CA TRP A 207 1.14 -2.10 10.34
C TRP A 207 0.58 -0.78 9.75
N ILE A 208 0.45 0.30 10.54
CA ILE A 208 -0.09 1.56 10.03
C ILE A 208 0.79 2.18 8.94
N HIS A 209 2.11 2.08 9.08
CA HIS A 209 3.06 2.54 8.06
C HIS A 209 2.84 1.81 6.73
N GLU A 210 2.54 0.51 6.76
CA GLU A 210 2.26 -0.25 5.53
C GLU A 210 0.95 0.19 4.88
N GLY A 211 -0.09 0.47 5.66
CA GLY A 211 -1.34 1.05 5.15
C GLY A 211 -1.13 2.41 4.48
N VAL A 212 -0.28 3.27 5.06
CA VAL A 212 0.10 4.57 4.48
C VAL A 212 0.91 4.37 3.19
N ILE A 213 1.86 3.43 3.18
CA ILE A 213 2.65 3.14 1.98
C ILE A 213 1.77 2.60 0.86
N ALA A 214 0.91 1.62 1.15
CA ALA A 214 0.02 1.00 0.18
C ALA A 214 -0.96 2.03 -0.43
N SER A 215 -1.58 2.87 0.41
CA SER A 215 -2.49 3.92 -0.06
C SER A 215 -1.77 5.01 -0.85
N MET A 216 -0.57 5.42 -0.42
CA MET A 216 0.24 6.36 -1.19
C MET A 216 0.68 5.78 -2.54
N MET A 217 1.03 4.50 -2.63
CA MET A 217 1.34 3.88 -3.93
C MET A 217 0.11 3.83 -4.84
N ALA A 218 -1.08 3.62 -4.28
CA ALA A 218 -2.33 3.63 -5.03
C ALA A 218 -2.79 5.03 -5.46
N LEU A 219 -2.25 6.11 -4.88
CA LEU A 219 -2.52 7.49 -5.30
C LEU A 219 -1.93 7.81 -6.67
N GLU A 220 -0.76 7.28 -6.99
CA GLU A 220 0.00 7.70 -8.17
C GLU A 220 -0.74 7.51 -9.50
N PRO A 221 -1.43 6.38 -9.76
CA PRO A 221 -2.17 6.22 -11.00
C PRO A 221 -3.35 7.20 -11.17
N VAL A 222 -3.85 7.77 -10.06
CA VAL A 222 -5.04 8.63 -10.04
C VAL A 222 -4.69 10.12 -9.99
N GLU A 223 -3.73 10.50 -9.13
CA GLU A 223 -3.34 11.89 -8.88
C GLU A 223 -1.92 12.24 -9.38
N GLY A 224 -1.17 11.24 -9.84
CA GLY A 224 0.19 11.39 -10.36
C GLY A 224 1.28 11.43 -9.28
N VAL A 225 2.53 11.34 -9.74
CA VAL A 225 3.73 11.29 -8.88
C VAL A 225 3.90 12.53 -7.97
N SER A 226 3.32 13.67 -8.35
CA SER A 226 3.40 14.88 -7.50
C SER A 226 2.60 14.74 -6.22
N ALA A 227 1.48 14.01 -6.25
CA ALA A 227 0.67 13.73 -5.07
C ALA A 227 1.43 12.84 -4.08
N THR A 228 2.07 11.77 -4.56
CA THR A 228 2.86 10.87 -3.70
C THR A 228 4.08 11.58 -3.09
N VAL A 229 4.74 12.47 -3.84
CA VAL A 229 5.82 13.32 -3.31
C VAL A 229 5.29 14.27 -2.22
N ALA A 230 4.12 14.88 -2.40
CA ALA A 230 3.50 15.76 -1.41
C ALA A 230 3.12 15.00 -0.13
N THR A 231 2.52 13.81 -0.28
CA THR A 231 2.21 12.91 0.84
C THR A 231 3.46 12.50 1.60
N ALA A 232 4.49 12.01 0.91
CA ALA A 232 5.73 11.61 1.56
C ALA A 232 6.46 12.79 2.23
N ARG A 233 6.37 13.99 1.65
CA ARG A 233 6.88 15.23 2.28
C ARG A 233 6.13 15.54 3.56
N ALA A 234 4.79 15.44 3.57
CA ALA A 234 4.00 15.70 4.76
C ALA A 234 4.33 14.72 5.89
N LEU A 235 4.58 13.45 5.59
CA LEU A 235 5.03 12.46 6.57
C LEU A 235 6.40 12.84 7.16
N ARG A 236 7.36 13.20 6.29
CA ARG A 236 8.69 13.67 6.68
C ARG A 236 8.63 14.93 7.55
N ASP A 237 7.73 15.86 7.24
CA ASP A 237 7.62 17.13 7.97
C ASP A 237 6.90 16.97 9.31
N ALA A 238 6.02 15.97 9.43
CA ALA A 238 5.36 15.62 10.67
C ALA A 238 6.32 14.95 11.67
N ASP A 239 7.23 14.11 11.18
CA ASP A 239 8.32 13.53 11.99
C ASP A 239 9.67 13.65 11.25
N PRO A 240 10.40 14.76 11.46
CA PRO A 240 11.69 14.98 10.83
C PRO A 240 12.76 13.97 11.25
N GLU A 241 12.61 13.27 12.37
CA GLU A 241 13.61 12.34 12.89
C GLU A 241 13.30 10.87 12.54
N ASP A 242 12.11 10.58 12.00
CA ASP A 242 11.79 9.28 11.44
C ASP A 242 12.58 9.01 10.14
N TYR A 243 13.59 8.13 10.25
CA TYR A 243 14.38 7.65 9.13
C TYR A 243 13.55 7.01 8.00
N GLY A 244 12.46 6.33 8.35
CA GLY A 244 11.51 5.73 7.41
C GLY A 244 10.80 6.79 6.57
N ALA A 245 10.22 7.81 7.20
CA ALA A 245 9.59 8.94 6.53
C ALA A 245 10.58 9.70 5.62
N GLN A 246 11.80 9.96 6.10
CA GLN A 246 12.87 10.57 5.30
C GLN A 246 13.23 9.74 4.06
N ARG A 247 13.37 8.42 4.22
CA ARG A 247 13.64 7.51 3.11
C ARG A 247 12.50 7.45 2.11
N MET A 248 11.25 7.45 2.59
CA MET A 248 10.07 7.42 1.74
C MET A 248 10.01 8.67 0.87
N TRP A 249 10.19 9.85 1.45
CA TRP A 249 10.24 11.10 0.69
C TRP A 249 11.36 11.11 -0.35
N MET A 250 12.56 10.68 0.02
CA MET A 250 13.69 10.59 -0.91
C MET A 250 13.41 9.61 -2.07
N HIS A 251 12.78 8.47 -1.78
CA HIS A 251 12.38 7.50 -2.81
C HIS A 251 11.36 8.12 -3.79
N GLN A 252 10.31 8.78 -3.30
CA GLN A 252 9.34 9.45 -4.18
C GLN A 252 9.96 10.61 -4.97
N MET A 253 10.88 11.38 -4.36
CA MET A 253 11.63 12.43 -5.08
C MET A 253 12.46 11.85 -6.21
N ARG A 254 13.08 10.68 -6.03
CA ARG A 254 13.83 10.01 -7.10
C ARG A 254 12.91 9.53 -8.21
N ARG A 255 11.81 8.86 -7.89
CA ARG A 255 10.81 8.42 -8.89
C ARG A 255 10.25 9.60 -9.69
N ALA A 256 10.10 10.76 -9.07
CA ALA A 256 9.70 12.00 -9.74
C ALA A 256 10.83 12.68 -10.56
N GLY A 257 12.03 12.11 -10.65
CA GLY A 257 13.19 12.72 -11.32
C GLY A 257 13.80 13.91 -10.59
N ARG A 258 13.49 14.09 -9.30
CA ARG A 258 13.90 15.24 -8.47
C ARG A 258 14.99 14.88 -7.45
N ASN A 259 15.86 13.92 -7.76
CA ASN A 259 16.92 13.48 -6.84
C ASN A 259 17.93 14.60 -6.48
N GLU A 260 18.21 15.52 -7.41
CA GLU A 260 19.07 16.69 -7.15
C GLU A 260 18.48 17.63 -6.09
N GLU A 261 17.16 17.81 -6.09
CA GLU A 261 16.47 18.61 -5.07
C GLU A 261 16.51 17.91 -3.70
N ALA A 262 16.35 16.59 -3.66
CA ALA A 262 16.54 15.81 -2.43
C ALA A 262 17.98 15.91 -1.91
N ARG A 263 18.99 15.86 -2.80
CA ARG A 263 20.40 16.05 -2.45
C ARG A 263 20.65 17.45 -1.86
N ALA A 264 20.17 18.49 -2.52
CA ALA A 264 20.31 19.86 -2.05
C ALA A 264 19.65 20.06 -0.67
N TYR A 265 18.47 19.46 -0.46
CA TYR A 265 17.79 19.48 0.83
C TYR A 265 18.64 18.84 1.94
N TYR A 266 19.17 17.63 1.73
CA TYR A 266 19.96 16.95 2.76
C TYR A 266 21.33 17.58 2.97
N ALA A 267 21.93 18.17 1.94
CA ALA A 267 23.14 18.98 2.09
C ALA A 267 22.89 20.20 2.99
N ALA A 268 21.79 20.92 2.77
CA ALA A 268 21.40 22.05 3.60
C ALA A 268 21.01 21.64 5.03
N ALA A 269 20.34 20.49 5.20
CA ALA A 269 20.01 19.96 6.52
C ALA A 269 21.28 19.58 7.30
N LEU A 270 22.23 18.89 6.67
CA LEU A 270 23.51 18.55 7.29
C LEU A 270 24.36 19.78 7.60
N ALA A 271 24.30 20.83 6.77
CA ALA A 271 25.01 22.08 7.06
C ALA A 271 24.46 22.80 8.31
N ARG A 272 23.14 22.69 8.58
CA ARG A 272 22.52 23.20 9.80
C ARG A 272 22.85 22.34 11.03
N GLU A 273 22.98 21.03 10.83
CA GLU A 273 23.29 20.05 11.89
C GLU A 273 24.49 19.16 11.51
N PRO A 274 25.73 19.67 11.54
CA PRO A 274 26.90 18.94 11.04
C PRO A 274 27.19 17.62 11.77
N GLY A 275 26.70 17.46 13.00
CA GLY A 275 26.85 16.25 13.81
C GLY A 275 25.79 15.18 13.57
N SER A 276 24.76 15.43 12.75
CA SER A 276 23.68 14.47 12.56
C SER A 276 24.09 13.34 11.62
N VAL A 277 24.37 12.16 12.20
CA VAL A 277 24.72 10.94 11.45
C VAL A 277 23.62 10.56 10.48
N MET A 278 22.35 10.67 10.90
CA MET A 278 21.20 10.37 10.05
C MET A 278 21.16 11.27 8.81
N ARG A 279 21.33 12.59 8.96
CA ARG A 279 21.34 13.53 7.82
C ARG A 279 22.50 13.23 6.88
N ALA A 280 23.67 12.88 7.41
CA ALA A 280 24.83 12.51 6.62
C ALA A 280 24.62 11.20 5.83
N VAL A 281 23.96 10.20 6.43
CA VAL A 281 23.56 8.96 5.74
C VAL A 281 22.53 9.25 4.64
N LEU A 282 21.52 10.08 4.92
CA LEU A 282 20.49 10.45 3.94
C LEU A 282 21.09 11.22 2.75
N LEU A 283 22.04 12.12 3.00
CA LEU A 283 22.81 12.77 1.94
C LEU A 283 23.57 11.74 1.09
N ALA A 284 24.29 10.79 1.71
CA ALA A 284 25.02 9.73 1.00
C ALA A 284 24.11 8.92 0.06
N ARG A 285 22.84 8.71 0.43
CA ARG A 285 21.88 7.98 -0.42
C ARG A 285 21.45 8.75 -1.67
N THR A 286 21.63 10.06 -1.70
CA THR A 286 21.34 10.92 -2.86
C THR A 286 22.59 11.25 -3.69
N GLU A 287 23.79 11.02 -3.15
CA GLU A 287 25.07 11.24 -3.84
C GLU A 287 25.41 10.11 -4.84
N PRO A 288 26.23 10.40 -5.87
CA PRO A 288 26.76 9.38 -6.77
C PRO A 288 27.64 8.35 -6.03
N GLY A 289 27.73 7.13 -6.56
CA GLY A 289 28.37 5.97 -5.93
C GLY A 289 29.69 6.26 -5.20
N PRO A 290 30.76 6.76 -5.87
CA PRO A 290 32.04 6.97 -5.21
C PRO A 290 32.00 7.96 -4.03
N GLN A 291 31.20 9.03 -4.15
CA GLN A 291 31.07 10.04 -3.09
C GLN A 291 30.26 9.49 -1.91
N ALA A 292 29.16 8.80 -2.22
CA ALA A 292 28.30 8.15 -1.25
C ALA A 292 29.08 7.11 -0.43
N THR A 293 29.84 6.24 -1.09
CA THR A 293 30.65 5.18 -0.46
C THR A 293 31.73 5.78 0.42
N ALA A 294 32.50 6.76 -0.07
CA ALA A 294 33.51 7.44 0.74
C ALA A 294 32.90 8.13 1.99
N ARG A 295 31.71 8.74 1.85
CA ARG A 295 31.00 9.35 2.98
C ARG A 295 30.56 8.30 4.00
N LEU A 296 29.97 7.20 3.56
CA LEU A 296 29.51 6.12 4.44
C LEU A 296 30.68 5.42 5.15
N GLU A 297 31.81 5.18 4.47
CA GLU A 297 33.03 4.66 5.07
C GLU A 297 33.59 5.62 6.14
N ALA A 298 33.58 6.93 5.89
CA ALA A 298 33.99 7.93 6.87
C ALA A 298 33.04 7.96 8.08
N LEU A 299 31.72 7.94 7.85
CA LEU A 299 30.71 7.89 8.92
C LEU A 299 30.84 6.63 9.77
N ARG A 300 31.06 5.47 9.16
CA ARG A 300 31.23 4.21 9.88
C ARG A 300 32.49 4.21 10.76
N ARG A 301 33.58 4.81 10.29
CA ARG A 301 34.81 4.98 11.09
C ARG A 301 34.62 5.94 12.26
N ALA A 302 33.92 7.05 12.05
CA ALA A 302 33.65 8.03 13.10
C ALA A 302 32.60 7.56 14.11
N HIS A 303 31.65 6.72 13.68
CA HIS A 303 30.51 6.26 14.46
C HIS A 303 30.33 4.72 14.36
N PRO A 304 31.26 3.92 14.92
CA PRO A 304 31.23 2.46 14.79
C PRO A 304 30.04 1.78 15.49
N GLY A 305 29.39 2.46 16.45
CA GLY A 305 28.17 1.96 17.10
C GLY A 305 26.89 2.18 16.29
N GLU A 306 26.91 3.11 15.31
CA GLU A 306 25.70 3.49 14.58
C GLU A 306 25.35 2.47 13.49
N HIS A 307 24.09 2.05 13.47
CA HIS A 307 23.58 1.07 12.50
C HIS A 307 23.35 1.68 11.11
N ALA A 308 22.89 2.92 11.02
CA ALA A 308 22.50 3.54 9.75
C ALA A 308 23.63 3.63 8.70
N PRO A 309 24.88 4.02 9.04
CA PRO A 309 26.00 3.98 8.11
C PRO A 309 26.32 2.55 7.64
N ARG A 310 26.21 1.56 8.53
CA ARG A 310 26.45 0.14 8.24
C ARG A 310 25.47 -0.37 7.19
N TRP A 311 24.17 -0.10 7.38
CA TRP A 311 23.11 -0.46 6.43
C TRP A 311 23.35 0.15 5.05
N GLY A 312 23.64 1.47 5.01
CA GLY A 312 23.92 2.17 3.75
C GLY A 312 25.13 1.60 3.03
N LEU A 313 26.20 1.30 3.76
CA LEU A 313 27.45 0.81 3.20
C LEU A 313 27.33 -0.63 2.70
N ALA A 314 26.61 -1.51 3.41
CA ALA A 314 26.33 -2.86 2.94
C ALA A 314 25.61 -2.86 1.58
N SER A 315 24.54 -2.07 1.44
CA SER A 315 23.84 -1.93 0.15
C SER A 315 24.75 -1.37 -0.95
N ARG A 316 25.62 -0.40 -0.62
CA ARG A 316 26.55 0.19 -1.61
C ARG A 316 27.60 -0.82 -2.07
N TYR A 317 28.24 -1.54 -1.15
CA TYR A 317 29.21 -2.58 -1.51
C TYR A 317 28.59 -3.66 -2.39
N VAL A 318 27.34 -4.06 -2.13
CA VAL A 318 26.61 -4.97 -3.03
C VAL A 318 26.40 -4.35 -4.41
N SER A 319 25.95 -3.10 -4.47
CA SER A 319 25.74 -2.38 -5.73
C SER A 319 27.03 -2.21 -6.57
N GLU A 320 28.19 -2.14 -5.90
CA GLU A 320 29.53 -1.99 -6.47
C GLU A 320 30.24 -3.34 -6.69
N ARG A 321 29.61 -4.47 -6.33
CA ARG A 321 30.18 -5.82 -6.39
C ARG A 321 31.40 -6.04 -5.48
N ARG A 322 31.51 -5.27 -4.40
CA ARG A 322 32.49 -5.43 -3.31
C ARG A 322 32.02 -6.48 -2.30
N TRP A 323 31.87 -7.72 -2.78
CA TRP A 323 31.19 -8.79 -2.05
C TRP A 323 31.84 -9.14 -0.71
N ALA A 324 33.18 -9.18 -0.67
CA ALA A 324 33.90 -9.52 0.54
C ALA A 324 33.69 -8.47 1.64
N GLU A 325 33.74 -7.19 1.28
CA GLU A 325 33.49 -6.09 2.22
C GLU A 325 32.01 -6.00 2.63
N ALA A 326 31.08 -6.29 1.71
CA ALA A 326 29.66 -6.38 2.04
C ALA A 326 29.40 -7.50 3.07
N LEU A 327 30.02 -8.67 2.87
CA LEU A 327 29.87 -9.81 3.76
C LEU A 327 30.29 -9.48 5.18
N VAL A 328 31.41 -8.79 5.38
CA VAL A 328 31.87 -8.38 6.72
C VAL A 328 30.81 -7.55 7.46
N LEU A 329 30.13 -6.64 6.75
CA LEU A 329 29.08 -5.82 7.35
C LEU A 329 27.81 -6.63 7.65
N LEU A 330 27.44 -7.55 6.77
CA LEU A 330 26.24 -8.39 6.90
C LEU A 330 26.42 -9.46 7.99
N ASP A 331 27.59 -10.08 8.10
CA ASP A 331 27.97 -10.96 9.20
C ASP A 331 27.88 -10.22 10.54
N ALA A 332 28.37 -8.98 10.62
CA ALA A 332 28.28 -8.18 11.83
C ALA A 332 26.83 -7.78 12.16
N MET A 333 25.98 -7.53 11.15
CA MET A 333 24.54 -7.28 11.37
C MET A 333 23.81 -8.52 11.91
N GLU A 334 24.14 -9.69 11.38
CA GLU A 334 23.60 -10.96 11.86
C GLU A 334 24.03 -11.25 13.31
N GLN A 335 25.32 -11.08 13.62
CA GLN A 335 25.90 -11.34 14.94
C GLN A 335 25.43 -10.36 16.02
N ASP A 336 25.30 -9.08 15.67
CA ASP A 336 24.86 -8.03 16.60
C ASP A 336 23.33 -8.04 16.82
N GLU A 337 22.60 -9.01 16.24
CA GLU A 337 21.13 -9.06 16.24
C GLU A 337 20.50 -7.73 15.79
N ASP A 338 21.07 -7.12 14.74
CA ASP A 338 20.61 -5.82 14.24
C ASP A 338 19.11 -5.87 13.93
N PRO A 339 18.28 -4.95 14.48
CA PRO A 339 16.82 -4.99 14.30
C PRO A 339 16.38 -4.96 12.83
N ARG A 340 17.22 -4.45 11.93
CA ARG A 340 16.96 -4.42 10.49
C ARG A 340 17.64 -5.53 9.72
N TYR A 341 18.42 -6.41 10.34
CA TYR A 341 18.99 -7.58 9.66
C TYR A 341 17.94 -8.38 8.88
N PRO A 342 16.67 -8.53 9.34
CA PRO A 342 15.63 -9.16 8.55
C PRO A 342 15.43 -8.61 7.14
N LEU A 343 15.66 -7.31 6.93
CA LEU A 343 15.55 -6.66 5.63
C LEU A 343 16.76 -6.92 4.71
N PHE A 344 17.86 -7.47 5.24
CA PHE A 344 19.11 -7.71 4.53
C PHE A 344 19.39 -9.19 4.28
N GLN A 345 18.45 -10.08 4.63
CA GLN A 345 18.66 -11.53 4.57
C GLN A 345 18.86 -12.02 3.13
N ASP A 346 18.04 -11.52 2.20
CA ASP A 346 18.22 -11.78 0.76
C ASP A 346 19.56 -11.25 0.26
N THR A 347 19.89 -10.00 0.61
CA THR A 347 21.19 -9.39 0.28
C THR A 347 22.37 -10.22 0.80
N HIS A 348 22.29 -10.74 2.03
CA HIS A 348 23.31 -11.60 2.62
C HIS A 348 23.45 -12.93 1.87
N ALA A 349 22.31 -13.57 1.53
CA ALA A 349 22.30 -14.78 0.72
C ALA A 349 22.94 -14.54 -0.67
N GLN A 350 22.58 -13.45 -1.34
CA GLN A 350 23.15 -13.07 -2.64
C GLN A 350 24.66 -12.85 -2.58
N VAL A 351 25.15 -12.13 -1.55
CA VAL A 351 26.59 -11.90 -1.34
C VAL A 351 27.34 -13.22 -1.14
N LEU A 352 26.80 -14.13 -0.32
CA LEU A 352 27.38 -15.45 -0.12
C LEU A 352 27.42 -16.25 -1.44
N VAL A 353 26.35 -16.21 -2.25
CA VAL A 353 26.32 -16.87 -3.56
C VAL A 353 27.34 -16.27 -4.52
N ALA A 354 27.48 -14.94 -4.57
CA ALA A 354 28.48 -14.25 -5.39
C ALA A 354 29.93 -14.64 -5.02
N LEU A 355 30.16 -15.01 -3.77
CA LEU A 355 31.44 -15.52 -3.25
C LEU A 355 31.60 -17.04 -3.41
N GLY A 356 30.68 -17.73 -4.10
CA GLY A 356 30.71 -19.18 -4.29
C GLY A 356 30.30 -19.98 -3.05
N ARG A 357 29.71 -19.35 -2.04
CA ARG A 357 29.32 -19.94 -0.74
C ARG A 357 27.80 -20.24 -0.68
N ARG A 358 27.25 -20.74 -1.78
CA ARG A 358 25.79 -20.98 -1.95
C ARG A 358 25.21 -21.94 -0.91
N GLU A 359 25.89 -23.03 -0.62
CA GLU A 359 25.42 -23.98 0.41
C GLU A 359 25.38 -23.36 1.80
N GLU A 360 26.31 -22.45 2.11
CA GLU A 360 26.32 -21.75 3.38
C GLU A 360 25.15 -20.78 3.49
N ALA A 361 24.83 -20.05 2.42
CA ALA A 361 23.64 -19.21 2.36
C ALA A 361 22.36 -20.01 2.67
N ALA A 362 22.21 -21.18 2.04
CA ALA A 362 21.07 -22.07 2.28
C ALA A 362 21.02 -22.58 3.73
N ARG A 363 22.17 -22.98 4.31
CA ARG A 363 22.27 -23.44 5.70
C ARG A 363 21.97 -22.34 6.71
N ARG A 364 22.47 -21.13 6.51
CA ARG A 364 22.21 -19.99 7.41
C ARG A 364 20.73 -19.58 7.38
N LEU A 365 20.17 -19.46 6.17
CA LEU A 365 18.75 -19.15 5.99
C LEU A 365 17.86 -20.18 6.69
N THR A 366 18.07 -21.47 6.44
CA THR A 366 17.28 -22.54 7.07
C THR A 366 17.49 -22.62 8.59
N GLY A 367 18.74 -22.48 9.05
CA GLY A 367 19.08 -22.47 10.47
C GLY A 367 18.30 -21.40 11.23
N ARG A 368 18.14 -20.21 10.65
CA ARG A 368 17.34 -19.13 11.24
C ARG A 368 15.84 -19.42 11.17
N LEU A 369 15.31 -19.76 9.98
CA LEU A 369 13.87 -19.96 9.76
C LEU A 369 13.30 -21.11 10.59
N LEU A 370 14.10 -22.17 10.80
CA LEU A 370 13.71 -23.34 11.60
C LEU A 370 14.14 -23.24 13.07
N GLY A 371 15.19 -22.47 13.38
CA GLY A 371 15.68 -22.27 14.75
C GLY A 371 14.77 -21.39 15.60
N ASN A 372 14.09 -20.42 15.00
CA ASN A 372 13.11 -19.58 15.69
C ASN A 372 11.74 -20.29 15.73
N LYS A 373 11.37 -20.87 16.87
CA LYS A 373 10.08 -21.59 17.04
C LYS A 373 8.87 -20.68 16.85
N ASP A 374 8.98 -19.43 17.29
CA ASP A 374 7.88 -18.46 17.27
C ASP A 374 7.96 -17.52 16.04
N GLY A 375 9.06 -17.60 15.28
CA GLY A 375 9.25 -16.80 14.08
C GLY A 375 8.37 -17.28 12.94
N GLU A 376 7.56 -16.38 12.39
CA GLU A 376 6.82 -16.60 11.15
C GLU A 376 7.79 -16.79 9.97
N VAL A 377 7.49 -17.73 9.08
CA VAL A 377 8.22 -17.92 7.82
C VAL A 377 7.38 -17.31 6.71
N SER A 378 7.91 -16.30 6.04
CA SER A 378 7.21 -15.66 4.94
C SER A 378 7.30 -16.50 3.65
N TRP A 379 6.44 -16.22 2.67
CA TRP A 379 6.54 -16.85 1.35
C TRP A 379 7.84 -16.46 0.62
N ASP A 380 8.33 -15.25 0.84
CA ASP A 380 9.56 -14.74 0.24
C ASP A 380 10.79 -15.47 0.81
N ASP A 381 10.76 -15.84 2.10
CA ASP A 381 11.78 -16.70 2.71
C ASP A 381 11.84 -18.07 2.04
N VAL A 382 10.67 -18.68 1.79
CA VAL A 382 10.58 -19.99 1.10
C VAL A 382 11.06 -19.87 -0.35
N LEU A 383 10.70 -18.79 -1.04
CA LEU A 383 11.16 -18.52 -2.40
C LEU A 383 12.67 -18.31 -2.46
N LEU A 384 13.24 -17.52 -1.55
CA LEU A 384 14.69 -17.32 -1.46
C LEU A 384 15.40 -18.65 -1.22
N TYR A 385 14.90 -19.50 -0.31
CA TYR A 385 15.46 -20.82 -0.09
C TYR A 385 15.37 -21.71 -1.33
N ALA A 386 14.21 -21.75 -2.00
CA ALA A 386 14.01 -22.50 -3.25
C ALA A 386 14.99 -22.04 -4.34
N ARG A 387 15.23 -20.72 -4.46
CA ARG A 387 16.24 -20.15 -5.36
C ARG A 387 17.66 -20.57 -4.98
N LEU A 388 17.99 -20.62 -3.69
CA LEU A 388 19.30 -21.08 -3.21
C LEU A 388 19.56 -22.56 -3.47
N VAL A 389 18.56 -23.43 -3.38
CA VAL A 389 18.72 -24.86 -3.76
C VAL A 389 18.54 -25.09 -5.26
N GLY A 390 17.93 -24.13 -5.96
CA GLY A 390 17.75 -24.15 -7.42
C GLY A 390 16.68 -25.16 -7.88
N GLN A 391 15.79 -25.58 -6.99
CA GLN A 391 14.72 -26.54 -7.27
C GLN A 391 13.49 -26.21 -6.43
N ALA A 392 12.29 -26.34 -7.02
CA ALA A 392 11.00 -26.28 -6.32
C ALA A 392 10.46 -27.69 -5.97
N SER A 393 11.05 -28.76 -6.54
CA SER A 393 10.52 -30.13 -6.46
C SER A 393 11.30 -31.09 -5.56
N LEU A 394 10.64 -32.22 -5.24
CA LEU A 394 10.85 -33.02 -4.02
C LEU A 394 12.04 -34.03 -4.07
N GLY A 395 13.28 -33.57 -4.27
CA GLY A 395 14.50 -34.38 -4.06
C GLY A 395 14.82 -34.70 -2.59
N THR A 396 16.03 -35.16 -2.23
CA THR A 396 16.41 -35.42 -0.83
C THR A 396 16.40 -34.15 0.04
N GLU A 397 16.72 -32.98 -0.55
CA GLU A 397 16.58 -31.65 0.07
C GLU A 397 15.12 -31.19 0.21
N ALA A 398 14.17 -31.96 -0.31
CA ALA A 398 12.74 -31.66 -0.22
C ALA A 398 12.16 -31.72 1.17
N SER A 399 12.79 -32.43 2.10
CA SER A 399 12.28 -32.48 3.48
C SER A 399 12.31 -31.08 4.10
N LEU A 400 13.40 -30.32 3.91
CA LEU A 400 13.53 -28.96 4.41
C LEU A 400 12.58 -27.99 3.70
N LEU A 401 12.53 -28.01 2.36
CA LEU A 401 11.60 -27.15 1.62
C LEU A 401 10.14 -27.45 1.97
N ARG A 402 9.76 -28.74 2.13
CA ARG A 402 8.43 -29.12 2.62
C ARG A 402 8.15 -28.55 4.00
N ASN A 403 9.09 -28.65 4.93
CA ASN A 403 8.92 -28.12 6.28
C ASN A 403 8.72 -26.60 6.26
N LEU A 404 9.49 -25.88 5.44
CA LEU A 404 9.33 -24.44 5.26
C LEU A 404 7.97 -24.08 4.64
N VAL A 405 7.52 -24.80 3.62
CA VAL A 405 6.18 -24.62 3.02
C VAL A 405 5.08 -24.86 4.06
N THR A 406 5.19 -25.92 4.87
CA THR A 406 4.24 -26.21 5.95
C THR A 406 4.22 -25.11 7.02
N LYS A 407 5.36 -24.50 7.32
CA LYS A 407 5.46 -23.41 8.29
C LYS A 407 4.95 -22.06 7.74
N ALA A 408 5.12 -21.82 6.44
CA ALA A 408 4.76 -20.57 5.78
C ALA A 408 3.30 -20.49 5.31
N ALA A 409 2.59 -21.63 5.25
CA ALA A 409 1.24 -21.68 4.71
C ALA A 409 0.41 -22.79 5.38
N GLU A 410 -0.84 -22.45 5.70
CA GLU A 410 -1.90 -23.40 6.02
C GLU A 410 -2.03 -24.46 4.93
N GLU A 411 -2.48 -25.67 5.29
CA GLU A 411 -2.55 -26.83 4.39
C GLU A 411 -3.23 -26.52 3.05
N GLU A 412 -4.34 -25.76 3.09
CA GLU A 412 -5.10 -25.34 1.91
C GLU A 412 -4.33 -24.40 0.97
N ARG A 413 -3.37 -23.63 1.49
CA ARG A 413 -2.56 -22.65 0.74
C ARG A 413 -1.22 -23.21 0.27
N GLN A 414 -0.78 -24.36 0.78
CA GLN A 414 0.47 -24.99 0.37
C GLN A 414 0.55 -25.31 -1.14
N PRO A 415 -0.52 -25.80 -1.81
CA PRO A 415 -0.48 -26.04 -3.27
C PRO A 415 -0.21 -24.75 -4.06
N VAL A 416 -0.81 -23.64 -3.63
CA VAL A 416 -0.64 -22.32 -4.26
C VAL A 416 0.79 -21.81 -4.10
N LEU A 417 1.36 -21.92 -2.89
CA LEU A 417 2.77 -21.56 -2.67
C LEU A 417 3.70 -22.43 -3.52
N ARG A 418 3.50 -23.76 -3.58
CA ARG A 418 4.31 -24.65 -4.42
C ARG A 418 4.21 -24.29 -5.91
N ALA A 419 3.02 -23.92 -6.39
CA ALA A 419 2.82 -23.45 -7.75
C ALA A 419 3.61 -22.17 -8.05
N LEU A 420 3.61 -21.21 -7.10
CA LEU A 420 4.40 -19.98 -7.20
C LEU A 420 5.90 -20.26 -7.23
N LEU A 421 6.40 -21.15 -6.36
CA LEU A 421 7.82 -21.54 -6.35
C LEU A 421 8.23 -22.18 -7.68
N ALA A 422 7.45 -23.14 -8.17
CA ALA A 422 7.71 -23.81 -9.44
C ALA A 422 7.71 -22.81 -10.61
N ALA A 423 6.69 -21.95 -10.70
CA ALA A 423 6.59 -20.94 -11.75
C ALA A 423 7.78 -19.95 -11.70
N SER A 424 8.18 -19.52 -10.51
CA SER A 424 9.30 -18.59 -10.30
C SER A 424 10.65 -19.14 -10.75
N LEU A 425 10.82 -20.46 -10.68
CA LEU A 425 12.02 -21.18 -11.14
C LEU A 425 11.89 -21.71 -12.58
N GLY A 426 10.78 -21.41 -13.26
CA GLY A 426 10.49 -21.92 -14.60
C GLY A 426 10.23 -23.44 -14.65
N GLU A 427 9.92 -24.07 -13.52
CA GLU A 427 9.51 -25.47 -13.45
C GLU A 427 8.04 -25.65 -13.89
N PRO A 428 7.65 -26.86 -14.34
CA PRO A 428 6.26 -27.14 -14.66
C PRO A 428 5.34 -26.97 -13.45
N VAL A 429 4.27 -26.18 -13.61
CA VAL A 429 3.22 -26.02 -12.59
C VAL A 429 2.14 -27.09 -12.78
N PRO A 430 1.67 -27.78 -11.72
CA PRO A 430 0.56 -28.72 -11.80
C PRO A 430 -0.72 -28.05 -12.36
N ARG A 431 -1.46 -28.74 -13.22
CA ARG A 431 -2.67 -28.20 -13.88
C ARG A 431 -3.88 -28.12 -12.96
N ASP A 432 -3.83 -28.82 -11.83
CA ASP A 432 -4.91 -29.10 -10.90
C ASP A 432 -4.82 -28.29 -9.59
N VAL A 433 -4.01 -27.22 -9.57
CA VAL A 433 -3.94 -26.34 -8.41
C VAL A 433 -5.28 -25.61 -8.27
N ALA A 434 -6.03 -25.97 -7.22
CA ALA A 434 -7.25 -25.26 -6.85
C ALA A 434 -6.87 -23.92 -6.22
N TYR A 435 -7.39 -22.83 -6.78
CA TYR A 435 -7.23 -21.48 -6.25
C TYR A 435 -8.53 -21.08 -5.59
N GLY A 436 -8.49 -20.79 -4.28
CA GLY A 436 -9.61 -20.15 -3.59
C GLY A 436 -9.75 -18.68 -3.99
N SER A 437 -10.91 -18.08 -3.73
CA SER A 437 -11.16 -16.64 -3.99
C SER A 437 -10.09 -15.73 -3.37
N ASN A 438 -9.61 -16.06 -2.17
CA ASN A 438 -8.56 -15.32 -1.46
C ASN A 438 -7.14 -15.47 -2.06
N THR A 439 -6.96 -16.24 -3.13
CA THR A 439 -5.66 -16.51 -3.77
C THR A 439 -5.56 -16.01 -5.21
N GLN A 440 -6.56 -15.25 -5.68
CA GLN A 440 -6.62 -14.74 -7.05
C GLN A 440 -5.38 -13.94 -7.46
N VAL A 441 -4.85 -13.10 -6.58
CA VAL A 441 -3.61 -12.31 -6.82
C VAL A 441 -2.40 -13.21 -7.06
N VAL A 442 -2.29 -14.31 -6.30
CA VAL A 442 -1.19 -15.26 -6.47
C VAL A 442 -1.39 -16.08 -7.74
N GLN A 443 -2.62 -16.51 -8.03
CA GLN A 443 -2.96 -17.23 -9.25
C GLN A 443 -2.55 -16.44 -10.50
N GLN A 444 -2.90 -15.16 -10.53
CA GLN A 444 -2.51 -14.21 -11.57
C GLN A 444 -0.98 -14.14 -11.73
N ALA A 445 -0.22 -14.05 -10.63
CA ALA A 445 1.25 -14.07 -10.68
C ALA A 445 1.81 -15.40 -11.21
N VAL A 446 1.24 -16.54 -10.79
CA VAL A 446 1.61 -17.87 -11.29
C VAL A 446 1.38 -17.98 -12.80
N TRP A 447 0.28 -17.42 -13.33
CA TRP A 447 0.03 -17.41 -14.78
C TRP A 447 1.10 -16.64 -15.55
N VAL A 448 1.47 -15.45 -15.08
CA VAL A 448 2.55 -14.63 -15.68
C VAL A 448 3.86 -15.42 -15.68
N LEU A 449 4.27 -15.95 -14.54
CA LEU A 449 5.54 -16.66 -14.38
C LEU A 449 5.56 -18.00 -15.16
N THR A 450 4.43 -18.68 -15.29
CA THR A 450 4.30 -19.92 -16.10
C THR A 450 4.37 -19.63 -17.60
N ALA A 451 3.86 -18.47 -18.04
CA ALA A 451 3.95 -18.03 -19.42
C ALA A 451 5.33 -17.47 -19.77
N LEU A 452 6.05 -16.92 -18.80
CA LEU A 452 7.36 -16.29 -18.98
C LEU A 452 8.35 -17.13 -19.79
N PRO A 453 8.57 -18.44 -19.54
CA PRO A 453 9.44 -19.29 -20.37
C PRO A 453 9.19 -19.26 -21.88
N LYS A 454 7.97 -18.89 -22.31
CA LYS A 454 7.55 -18.88 -23.73
C LYS A 454 7.90 -17.58 -24.46
N GLY A 455 8.36 -16.55 -23.75
CA GLY A 455 8.69 -15.23 -24.31
C GLY A 455 7.76 -14.12 -23.82
N ALA A 456 8.18 -12.87 -24.01
CA ALA A 456 7.43 -11.69 -23.58
C ALA A 456 6.07 -11.57 -24.28
N GLU A 457 5.98 -11.94 -25.55
CA GLU A 457 4.75 -11.89 -26.34
C GLU A 457 3.64 -12.80 -25.75
N ALA A 458 4.03 -13.98 -25.22
CA ALA A 458 3.08 -14.89 -24.58
C ALA A 458 2.54 -14.36 -23.24
N VAL A 459 3.28 -13.45 -22.60
CA VAL A 459 2.91 -12.86 -21.30
C VAL A 459 2.09 -11.58 -21.48
N ALA A 460 2.25 -10.87 -22.60
CA ALA A 460 1.65 -9.55 -22.84
C ALA A 460 0.12 -9.53 -22.58
N GLY A 461 -0.62 -10.50 -23.12
CA GLY A 461 -2.08 -10.59 -22.93
C GLY A 461 -2.51 -10.85 -21.48
N ILE A 462 -1.67 -11.52 -20.69
CA ILE A 462 -1.91 -11.76 -19.26
C ILE A 462 -1.64 -10.46 -18.49
N CYS A 463 -0.50 -9.81 -18.74
CA CYS A 463 -0.13 -8.54 -18.10
C CYS A 463 -1.13 -7.41 -18.41
N ALA A 464 -1.72 -7.39 -19.61
CA ALA A 464 -2.73 -6.41 -20.00
C ALA A 464 -4.00 -6.46 -19.13
N ASN A 465 -4.25 -7.55 -18.41
CA ASN A 465 -5.44 -7.71 -17.55
C ASN A 465 -5.06 -7.94 -16.08
N LEU A 466 -3.80 -7.74 -15.72
CA LEU A 466 -3.29 -8.03 -14.38
C LEU A 466 -3.54 -6.87 -13.42
N ASP A 467 -3.99 -7.20 -12.21
CA ASP A 467 -4.11 -6.22 -11.13
C ASP A 467 -2.73 -5.86 -10.57
N ALA A 468 -2.55 -4.61 -10.13
CA ALA A 468 -1.29 -4.14 -9.58
C ALA A 468 -0.74 -5.03 -8.44
N PRO A 469 -1.56 -5.52 -7.48
CA PRO A 469 -1.08 -6.41 -6.42
C PRO A 469 -0.46 -7.72 -6.92
N ALA A 470 -0.85 -8.21 -8.10
CA ALA A 470 -0.26 -9.43 -8.65
C ALA A 470 1.16 -9.20 -9.16
N PHE A 471 1.52 -7.99 -9.62
CA PHE A 471 2.90 -7.66 -9.98
C PHE A 471 3.85 -7.73 -8.79
N ILE A 472 3.39 -7.40 -7.58
CA ILE A 472 4.18 -7.57 -6.35
C ILE A 472 4.57 -9.05 -6.19
N ARG A 473 3.66 -9.99 -6.50
CA ARG A 473 3.92 -11.43 -6.43
C ARG A 473 4.70 -11.98 -7.61
N VAL A 474 4.69 -11.31 -8.77
CA VAL A 474 5.56 -11.61 -9.92
C VAL A 474 7.03 -11.25 -9.59
N GLY A 475 7.25 -10.24 -8.75
CA GLY A 475 8.56 -9.77 -8.32
C GLY A 475 9.15 -8.72 -9.27
N THR A 476 10.06 -7.88 -8.74
CA THR A 476 10.64 -6.75 -9.48
C THR A 476 11.53 -7.21 -10.63
N GLU A 477 12.30 -8.29 -10.45
CA GLU A 477 13.15 -8.90 -11.49
C GLU A 477 12.34 -9.23 -12.77
N ALA A 478 11.25 -9.99 -12.64
CA ALA A 478 10.38 -10.34 -13.77
C ALA A 478 9.69 -9.10 -14.34
N SER A 479 9.24 -8.18 -13.48
CA SER A 479 8.53 -6.99 -13.92
C SER A 479 9.41 -6.04 -14.72
N VAL A 480 10.67 -5.81 -14.31
CA VAL A 480 11.65 -5.01 -15.07
C VAL A 480 11.98 -5.69 -16.40
N LEU A 481 12.17 -7.01 -16.40
CA LEU A 481 12.41 -7.78 -17.62
C LEU A 481 11.26 -7.61 -18.62
N LEU A 482 10.02 -7.81 -18.16
CA LEU A 482 8.82 -7.71 -18.99
C LEU A 482 8.58 -6.27 -19.47
N ALA A 483 8.66 -5.27 -18.58
CA ALA A 483 8.51 -3.86 -18.96
C ALA A 483 9.54 -3.45 -20.01
N GLY A 484 10.80 -3.84 -19.84
CA GLY A 484 11.85 -3.55 -20.81
C GLY A 484 11.62 -4.24 -22.16
N GLU A 485 11.21 -5.50 -22.17
CA GLU A 485 10.87 -6.21 -23.42
C GLU A 485 9.64 -5.61 -24.11
N PHE A 486 8.60 -5.21 -23.38
CA PHE A 486 7.43 -4.55 -23.96
C PHE A 486 7.83 -3.23 -24.64
N GLU A 487 8.68 -2.40 -24.01
CA GLU A 487 9.20 -1.19 -24.65
C GLU A 487 10.06 -1.54 -25.88
N ARG A 488 10.93 -2.57 -25.80
CA ARG A 488 11.74 -3.03 -26.94
C ARG A 488 10.87 -3.48 -28.12
N LEU A 489 9.71 -4.07 -27.84
CA LEU A 489 8.75 -4.58 -28.81
C LEU A 489 7.77 -3.52 -29.33
N GLY A 490 7.79 -2.30 -28.76
CA GLY A 490 7.00 -1.16 -29.18
C GLY A 490 5.71 -0.92 -28.40
N ASP A 491 5.45 -1.66 -27.31
CA ASP A 491 4.30 -1.48 -26.43
C ASP A 491 4.68 -0.65 -25.19
N SER A 492 4.90 0.65 -25.41
CA SER A 492 5.25 1.59 -24.34
C SER A 492 4.17 1.71 -23.26
N ALA A 493 2.90 1.49 -23.60
CA ALA A 493 1.79 1.61 -22.66
C ALA A 493 1.80 0.44 -21.66
N LEU A 494 1.94 -0.79 -22.15
CA LEU A 494 2.07 -1.96 -21.28
C LEU A 494 3.38 -1.92 -20.49
N ALA A 495 4.48 -1.48 -21.11
CA ALA A 495 5.76 -1.29 -20.43
C ALA A 495 5.65 -0.33 -19.23
N ALA A 496 5.05 0.85 -19.43
CA ALA A 496 4.86 1.83 -18.37
C ALA A 496 4.00 1.27 -17.23
N ARG A 497 2.87 0.62 -17.56
CA ARG A 497 1.99 0.02 -16.55
C ARG A 497 2.66 -1.11 -15.77
N THR A 498 3.36 -2.02 -16.44
CA THR A 498 4.09 -3.12 -15.78
C THR A 498 5.17 -2.57 -14.86
N LEU A 499 5.88 -1.53 -15.29
CA LEU A 499 6.91 -0.90 -14.46
C LEU A 499 6.30 -0.23 -13.23
N GLU A 500 5.25 0.57 -13.42
CA GLU A 500 4.53 1.27 -12.35
C GLU A 500 3.99 0.30 -11.29
N ALA A 501 3.35 -0.79 -11.72
CA ALA A 501 2.79 -1.79 -10.82
C ALA A 501 3.84 -2.61 -10.04
N SER A 502 5.11 -2.61 -10.47
CA SER A 502 6.16 -3.38 -9.82
C SER A 502 6.76 -2.71 -8.59
N GLY A 503 6.56 -1.40 -8.42
CA GLY A 503 7.12 -0.62 -7.31
C GLY A 503 8.64 -0.44 -7.34
N VAL A 504 9.31 -0.81 -8.44
CA VAL A 504 10.76 -0.62 -8.60
C VAL A 504 11.15 0.87 -8.61
N ASP A 505 12.33 1.19 -8.09
CA ASP A 505 12.89 2.54 -8.09
C ASP A 505 13.53 2.91 -9.45
N LEU A 506 12.72 2.80 -10.52
CA LEU A 506 13.09 3.10 -11.90
C LEU A 506 11.95 3.86 -12.58
N SER A 507 12.24 5.05 -13.11
CA SER A 507 11.23 5.78 -13.90
C SER A 507 11.08 5.17 -15.30
N PHE A 508 9.90 5.34 -15.91
CA PHE A 508 9.67 4.87 -17.29
C PHE A 508 10.61 5.54 -18.29
N ALA A 509 10.96 6.81 -18.09
CA ALA A 509 11.94 7.51 -18.92
C ALA A 509 13.32 6.85 -18.85
N GLU A 510 13.77 6.46 -17.66
CA GLU A 510 15.05 5.77 -17.47
C GLU A 510 15.06 4.37 -18.07
N LEU A 511 13.99 3.60 -17.88
CA LEU A 511 13.81 2.31 -18.54
C LEU A 511 13.92 2.48 -20.07
N ARG A 512 13.14 3.40 -20.63
CA ARG A 512 13.14 3.69 -22.07
C ARG A 512 14.51 4.12 -22.59
N ASP A 513 15.20 4.99 -21.86
CA ASP A 513 16.53 5.47 -22.24
C ASP A 513 17.58 4.35 -22.21
N ALA A 514 17.48 3.45 -21.21
CA ALA A 514 18.32 2.26 -21.13
C ALA A 514 18.03 1.27 -22.28
N VAL A 515 16.75 0.99 -22.55
CA VAL A 515 16.33 0.14 -23.68
C VAL A 515 16.76 0.76 -25.01
N ARG A 516 16.69 2.08 -25.19
CA ARG A 516 17.14 2.74 -26.43
C ARG A 516 18.66 2.90 -26.51
N GLY A 517 19.37 2.68 -25.41
CA GLY A 517 20.83 2.80 -25.31
C GLY A 517 21.33 4.24 -25.22
N THR A 518 20.46 5.20 -24.89
CA THR A 518 20.86 6.58 -24.55
C THR A 518 21.38 6.67 -23.12
N ARG A 519 21.07 5.68 -22.27
CA ARG A 519 21.59 5.52 -20.91
C ARG A 519 22.14 4.11 -20.70
N THR A 520 23.19 3.98 -19.90
CA THR A 520 23.74 2.66 -19.52
C THR A 520 23.03 2.14 -18.27
N VAL A 521 22.84 0.82 -18.19
CA VAL A 521 22.23 0.19 -17.00
C VAL A 521 23.08 0.41 -15.75
N ASP A 522 24.42 0.44 -15.87
CA ASP A 522 25.31 0.71 -14.73
C ASP A 522 25.15 2.12 -14.13
N SER A 523 24.55 3.07 -14.88
CA SER A 523 24.23 4.41 -14.36
C SER A 523 22.92 4.47 -13.56
N LEU A 524 22.20 3.36 -13.47
CA LEU A 524 20.96 3.23 -12.71
C LEU A 524 21.27 2.61 -11.35
N GLU A 525 21.94 3.39 -10.49
CA GLU A 525 22.43 2.93 -9.18
C GLU A 525 21.33 2.43 -8.23
N ALA A 526 20.07 2.82 -8.48
CA ALA A 526 18.93 2.44 -7.66
C ALA A 526 18.48 0.98 -7.87
N LEU A 527 18.79 0.39 -9.03
CA LEU A 527 18.41 -0.99 -9.34
C LEU A 527 19.24 -1.97 -8.51
N ASP A 528 18.59 -3.01 -8.00
CA ASP A 528 19.31 -4.15 -7.43
C ASP A 528 20.02 -4.97 -8.53
N LEU A 529 20.70 -6.06 -8.15
CA LEU A 529 21.46 -6.88 -9.11
C LEU A 529 20.56 -7.66 -10.07
N SER A 530 19.45 -8.18 -9.58
CA SER A 530 18.49 -8.97 -10.36
C SER A 530 17.76 -8.09 -11.37
N GLU A 531 17.35 -6.89 -10.97
CA GLU A 531 16.76 -5.85 -11.81
C GLU A 531 17.75 -5.34 -12.87
N ARG A 532 19.03 -5.16 -12.49
CA ARG A 532 20.09 -4.85 -13.46
C ARG A 532 20.28 -5.99 -14.46
N ALA A 533 20.32 -7.23 -14.01
CA ALA A 533 20.44 -8.40 -14.88
C ALA A 533 19.26 -8.48 -15.86
N ALA A 534 18.04 -8.22 -15.38
CA ALA A 534 16.84 -8.14 -16.21
C ALA A 534 16.98 -7.07 -17.31
N LEU A 535 17.34 -5.85 -16.96
CA LEU A 535 17.47 -4.77 -17.94
C LEU A 535 18.67 -4.99 -18.89
N GLN A 536 19.77 -5.55 -18.41
CA GLN A 536 20.91 -5.95 -19.26
C GLN A 536 20.51 -7.04 -20.28
N LEU A 537 19.62 -7.96 -19.91
CA LEU A 537 19.11 -8.98 -20.84
C LEU A 537 18.28 -8.33 -21.96
N VAL A 538 17.45 -7.34 -21.63
CA VAL A 538 16.70 -6.55 -22.63
C VAL A 538 17.65 -5.82 -23.58
N VAL A 539 18.69 -5.17 -23.04
CA VAL A 539 19.72 -4.49 -23.85
C VAL A 539 20.46 -5.47 -24.75
N ALA A 540 20.83 -6.66 -24.25
CA ALA A 540 21.48 -7.71 -25.03
C ALA A 540 20.59 -8.15 -26.20
N ARG A 541 19.32 -8.43 -25.94
CA ARG A 541 18.34 -8.85 -26.94
C ARG A 541 18.09 -7.78 -27.99
N ARG A 542 18.02 -6.51 -27.60
CA ARG A 542 17.94 -5.39 -28.54
C ARG A 542 19.17 -5.31 -29.45
N LEU A 543 20.38 -5.45 -28.88
CA LEU A 543 21.62 -5.45 -29.66
C LEU A 543 21.57 -6.57 -30.71
N GLU A 544 21.20 -7.79 -30.32
CA GLU A 544 21.03 -8.92 -31.26
C GLU A 544 19.99 -8.62 -32.36
N ALA A 545 18.81 -8.09 -32.00
CA ALA A 545 17.77 -7.73 -32.96
C ALA A 545 18.24 -6.69 -33.99
N SER A 546 19.16 -5.81 -33.60
CA SER A 546 19.78 -4.81 -34.48
C SER A 546 21.02 -5.30 -35.24
N GLY A 547 21.45 -6.55 -35.01
CA GLY A 547 22.67 -7.12 -35.59
C GLY A 547 23.98 -6.62 -34.94
N ALA A 548 23.90 -5.97 -33.77
CA ALA A 548 25.05 -5.53 -33.00
C ALA A 548 25.57 -6.63 -32.06
N ASN A 549 26.83 -6.53 -31.63
CA ASN A 549 27.43 -7.50 -30.70
C ASN A 549 26.81 -7.36 -29.28
N ALA A 550 26.18 -8.44 -28.80
CA ALA A 550 25.54 -8.53 -27.50
C ALA A 550 26.34 -9.31 -26.44
N ASP A 551 27.51 -9.87 -26.77
CA ASP A 551 28.27 -10.80 -25.91
C ASP A 551 28.61 -10.17 -24.55
N LYS A 552 29.04 -8.90 -24.57
CA LYS A 552 29.33 -8.16 -23.34
C LYS A 552 28.09 -8.05 -22.46
N ALA A 553 26.94 -7.69 -23.03
CA ALA A 553 25.70 -7.53 -22.26
C ALA A 553 25.26 -8.88 -21.65
N TYR A 554 25.29 -9.97 -22.41
CA TYR A 554 25.03 -11.32 -21.89
C TYR A 554 25.99 -11.76 -20.78
N ALA A 555 27.27 -11.39 -20.88
CA ALA A 555 28.24 -11.66 -19.82
C ALA A 555 27.90 -10.90 -18.52
N LEU A 556 27.41 -9.66 -18.62
CA LEU A 556 26.93 -8.90 -17.46
C LEU A 556 25.68 -9.55 -16.85
N VAL A 557 24.72 -10.01 -17.68
CA VAL A 557 23.54 -10.76 -17.20
C VAL A 557 23.96 -11.98 -16.39
N LYS A 558 24.84 -12.82 -16.92
CA LYS A 558 25.32 -14.03 -16.23
C LYS A 558 26.07 -13.74 -14.94
N ARG A 559 26.75 -12.59 -14.86
CA ARG A 559 27.45 -12.16 -13.65
C ARG A 559 26.49 -11.66 -12.58
N ASP A 560 25.43 -10.95 -12.97
CA ASP A 560 24.54 -10.25 -12.04
C ASP A 560 23.30 -11.08 -11.65
N ALA A 561 22.88 -12.04 -12.48
CA ALA A 561 21.82 -13.02 -12.16
C ALA A 561 22.38 -14.14 -11.27
N LEU A 562 22.61 -13.83 -9.99
CA LEU A 562 23.26 -14.72 -9.03
C LEU A 562 22.41 -15.93 -8.62
N LEU A 563 21.09 -15.77 -8.61
CA LEU A 563 20.13 -16.78 -8.20
C LEU A 563 19.27 -17.20 -9.40
N PRO A 564 18.84 -18.48 -9.48
CA PRO A 564 17.81 -18.92 -10.42
C PRO A 564 16.53 -18.11 -10.25
N GLY A 565 15.93 -17.71 -11.37
CA GLY A 565 14.74 -16.87 -11.38
C GLY A 565 14.27 -16.51 -12.78
N PRO A 566 13.34 -15.55 -12.90
CA PRO A 566 12.83 -15.02 -14.16
C PRO A 566 13.91 -14.72 -15.22
N VAL A 567 15.02 -14.07 -14.85
CA VAL A 567 16.08 -13.72 -15.81
C VAL A 567 16.84 -14.93 -16.29
N THR A 568 17.20 -15.86 -15.40
CA THR A 568 17.91 -17.09 -15.81
C THR A 568 17.01 -17.96 -16.68
N VAL A 569 15.72 -18.07 -16.36
CA VAL A 569 14.72 -18.78 -17.16
C VAL A 569 14.59 -18.17 -18.55
N ALA A 570 14.49 -16.84 -18.64
CA ALA A 570 14.44 -16.14 -19.93
C ALA A 570 15.73 -16.31 -20.73
N LEU A 571 16.90 -16.20 -20.08
CA LEU A 571 18.20 -16.38 -20.70
C LEU A 571 18.36 -17.79 -21.32
N GLU A 572 17.82 -18.81 -20.68
CA GLU A 572 17.89 -20.20 -21.14
C GLU A 572 16.87 -20.54 -22.22
N ARG A 573 15.63 -20.04 -22.08
CA ARG A 573 14.49 -20.56 -22.85
C ARG A 573 14.00 -19.63 -23.95
N TRP A 574 14.27 -18.34 -23.87
CA TRP A 574 13.79 -17.42 -24.90
C TRP A 574 14.57 -17.59 -26.20
N PRO A 575 13.89 -17.62 -27.34
CA PRO A 575 14.58 -17.57 -28.62
C PRO A 575 15.38 -16.26 -28.71
N ARG A 576 16.58 -16.34 -29.28
CA ARG A 576 17.34 -15.14 -29.66
C ARG A 576 16.53 -14.37 -30.71
N PRO A 577 16.37 -13.05 -30.55
CA PRO A 577 15.62 -12.26 -31.52
C PRO A 577 16.35 -12.29 -32.86
N GLY A 578 15.65 -12.68 -33.92
CA GLY A 578 16.14 -12.46 -35.29
C GLY A 578 16.15 -10.97 -35.64
N ALA A 579 16.84 -10.60 -36.72
CA ALA A 579 16.72 -9.28 -37.33
C ALA A 579 15.31 -9.11 -37.95
N SER A 580 14.28 -8.95 -37.13
CA SER A 580 12.88 -8.88 -37.53
C SER A 580 12.39 -7.43 -37.56
N ARG A 581 11.69 -7.07 -38.65
CA ARG A 581 11.04 -5.77 -38.90
C ARG A 581 9.57 -5.72 -38.43
N GLY A 582 9.09 -6.70 -37.67
CA GLY A 582 7.71 -6.75 -37.19
C GLY A 582 7.52 -6.03 -35.85
N VAL A 583 6.55 -5.11 -35.78
CA VAL A 583 6.05 -4.50 -34.53
C VAL A 583 5.21 -5.54 -33.77
N ALA A 584 5.43 -5.69 -32.46
CA ALA A 584 4.58 -6.57 -31.65
C ALA A 584 3.16 -5.99 -31.54
N GLY A 585 2.14 -6.83 -31.71
CA GLY A 585 0.73 -6.45 -31.65
C GLY A 585 0.07 -6.17 -33.01
N ALA A 586 0.80 -6.22 -34.13
CA ALA A 586 0.23 -6.13 -35.47
C ALA A 586 -0.19 -7.52 -36.02
N GLY A 587 -1.40 -7.97 -35.67
CA GLY A 587 -2.12 -9.13 -36.23
C GLY A 587 -2.33 -10.24 -35.19
N VAL A 588 -3.56 -10.66 -34.86
CA VAL A 588 -4.71 -11.07 -35.70
C VAL A 588 -6.03 -10.48 -35.14
N PRO A 589 -7.03 -10.13 -35.98
CA PRO A 589 -8.37 -9.68 -35.53
C PRO A 589 -9.12 -10.67 -34.64
#